data_AF-A0A318HFS8-F1
#
_entry.id   AF-A0A318HFS8-F1
#
_cell.length_a   1.000
_cell.length_b   1.000
_cell.length_c   1.000
_cell.angle_alpha   90.00
_cell.angle_beta   90.00
_cell.angle_gamma   90.00
#
_symmetry.space_group_name_H-M   'P 1'
#
loop_
_entity.id
_entity.type
_entity.pdbx_description
1 polymer ?
#
loop_
_entity_poly.entity_id
_entity_poly.type
_entity_poly.pdbx_seq_one_letter_code
_entity_poly.pdbx_strand_id
1 'polypeptide(L)'
;MANSDIADIAKWARSQGWTVTDDTKGYTRFTTPEGVYVVSYPATPSNPYRRQMDLVVALKKAGLPWPAPSKKEQRAQRKKGERK
;
A
#
# COMPACT_ATOMS: atom_id res chain seq x y z
N MET A 1 1.13 0.89 -15.63
CA MET A 1 1.18 -0.45 -14.99
C MET A 1 1.84 -0.28 -13.64
N ALA A 2 1.12 -0.54 -12.53
CA ALA A 2 1.70 -0.48 -11.20
C ALA A 2 2.64 -1.68 -10.99
N ASN A 3 3.74 -1.49 -10.26
CA ASN A 3 4.67 -2.56 -9.95
C ASN A 3 3.97 -3.69 -9.20
N SER A 4 4.05 -4.90 -9.74
CA SER A 4 3.42 -6.10 -9.19
C SER A 4 3.72 -6.29 -7.70
N ASP A 5 4.95 -5.94 -7.29
CA ASP A 5 5.46 -5.96 -5.92
C ASP A 5 4.66 -5.11 -4.91
N ILE A 6 4.13 -3.98 -5.34
CA ILE A 6 3.39 -3.04 -4.48
C ILE A 6 1.93 -2.90 -4.90
N ALA A 7 1.46 -3.74 -5.82
CA ALA A 7 0.10 -3.67 -6.35
C ALA A 7 -0.95 -3.84 -5.22
N ASP A 8 -0.72 -4.77 -4.29
CA ASP A 8 -1.57 -4.95 -3.11
C ASP A 8 -1.55 -3.74 -2.18
N ILE A 9 -0.37 -3.12 -1.98
CA ILE A 9 -0.22 -1.91 -1.15
C ILE A 9 -0.93 -0.72 -1.79
N ALA A 10 -0.71 -0.51 -3.10
CA ALA A 10 -1.36 0.54 -3.87
C ALA A 10 -2.89 0.40 -3.85
N LYS A 11 -3.39 -0.83 -4.01
CA LYS A 11 -4.83 -1.11 -3.94
C LYS A 11 -5.40 -0.83 -2.55
N TRP A 12 -4.68 -1.22 -1.48
CA TRP A 12 -5.09 -0.95 -0.12
C TRP A 12 -5.09 0.55 0.20
N ALA A 13 -4.02 1.26 -0.14
CA ALA A 13 -3.91 2.69 0.02
C ALA A 13 -5.08 3.41 -0.68
N ARG A 14 -5.36 3.07 -1.94
CA ARG A 14 -6.53 3.59 -2.68
C ARG A 14 -7.85 3.29 -1.96
N SER A 15 -8.01 2.09 -1.38
CA SER A 15 -9.20 1.73 -0.59
C SER A 15 -9.36 2.56 0.69
N GLN A 16 -8.28 3.12 1.22
CA GLN A 16 -8.28 4.02 2.39
C GLN A 16 -8.40 5.50 1.97
N GLY A 17 -8.63 5.80 0.69
CA GLY A 17 -8.74 7.17 0.18
C GLY A 17 -7.41 7.83 -0.16
N TRP A 18 -6.30 7.07 -0.19
CA TRP A 18 -5.00 7.62 -0.53
C TRP A 18 -4.83 7.77 -2.03
N THR A 19 -4.09 8.81 -2.42
CA THR A 19 -3.79 9.06 -3.83
C THR A 19 -2.48 8.37 -4.20
N VAL A 20 -2.59 7.41 -5.12
CA VAL A 20 -1.44 6.66 -5.64
C VAL A 20 -1.27 6.97 -7.11
N THR A 21 -0.20 7.72 -7.43
CA THR A 21 0.11 8.22 -8.77
C THR A 21 1.37 7.54 -9.28
N ASP A 22 1.28 6.91 -10.45
CA ASP A 22 2.44 6.47 -11.21
C ASP A 22 3.00 7.62 -12.07
N ASP A 23 4.26 7.93 -11.86
CA ASP A 23 5.04 8.87 -12.64
C ASP A 23 5.55 8.17 -13.91
N THR A 24 5.57 8.89 -15.03
CA THR A 24 6.11 8.42 -16.32
C THR A 24 7.56 7.92 -16.24
N LYS A 25 8.33 8.35 -15.23
CA LYS A 25 9.69 7.86 -14.94
C LYS A 25 9.70 6.50 -14.22
N GLY A 26 8.55 5.86 -14.05
CA GLY A 26 8.40 4.57 -13.37
C GLY A 26 8.37 4.68 -11.85
N TYR A 27 7.98 5.81 -11.25
CA TYR A 27 7.87 5.91 -9.78
C TYR A 27 6.42 5.88 -9.34
N THR A 28 6.09 5.06 -8.35
CA THR A 28 4.76 5.07 -7.72
C THR A 28 4.81 5.95 -6.48
N ARG A 29 4.14 7.09 -6.50
CA ARG A 29 4.06 8.03 -5.37
C ARG A 29 2.79 7.77 -4.56
N PHE A 30 2.94 7.80 -3.24
CA PHE A 30 1.87 7.68 -2.27
C PHE A 30 1.66 9.01 -1.58
N THR A 31 0.45 9.53 -1.68
CA THR A 31 0.02 10.79 -1.11
C THR A 31 -1.16 10.50 -0.19
N THR A 32 -1.18 11.11 1.00
CA THR A 32 -2.32 11.01 1.92
C THR A 32 -3.58 11.60 1.28
N PRO A 33 -4.77 11.24 1.77
CA PRO A 33 -6.03 11.89 1.36
C PRO A 33 -6.02 13.41 1.55
N GLU A 34 -5.18 13.93 2.46
CA GLU A 34 -5.00 15.37 2.71
C GLU A 34 -4.08 16.05 1.68
N GLY A 35 -3.51 15.29 0.74
CA GLY A 35 -2.59 15.81 -0.27
C GLY A 35 -1.12 15.86 0.17
N VAL A 36 -0.77 15.22 1.30
CA VAL A 36 0.61 15.20 1.80
C VAL A 36 1.39 14.06 1.16
N TYR A 37 2.51 14.38 0.52
CA TYR A 37 3.42 13.38 -0.04
C TYR A 37 4.11 12.59 1.08
N VAL A 38 4.02 11.25 1.02
CA VAL A 38 4.59 10.36 2.04
C VAL A 38 5.84 9.65 1.53
N VAL A 39 5.71 8.88 0.45
CA VAL A 39 6.79 8.01 -0.05
C VAL A 39 6.62 7.74 -1.54
N SER A 40 7.75 7.51 -2.22
CA SER A 40 7.78 7.03 -3.61
C SER A 40 8.50 5.70 -3.72
N TYR A 41 7.97 4.81 -4.55
CA TYR A 41 8.57 3.54 -4.87
C TYR A 41 9.05 3.52 -6.33
N PRO A 42 10.34 3.28 -6.62
CA PRO A 42 10.83 3.13 -7.98
C PRO A 42 10.32 1.82 -8.60
N ALA A 43 10.10 1.80 -9.91
CA ALA A 43 9.68 0.60 -10.62
C ALA A 43 10.75 -0.47 -10.71
N THR A 44 12.01 -0.06 -10.72
CA THR A 44 13.13 -0.98 -10.73
C THR A 44 13.98 -0.72 -9.50
N PRO A 45 13.57 -1.20 -8.32
CA PRO A 45 14.38 -1.07 -7.12
C PRO A 45 15.60 -1.98 -7.22
N SER A 46 16.81 -1.48 -6.95
CA SER A 46 18.01 -2.35 -6.82
C SER A 46 17.90 -3.35 -5.66
N ASN A 47 17.07 -3.06 -4.65
CA ASN A 47 16.78 -3.98 -3.55
C ASN A 47 15.27 -3.92 -3.20
N PRO A 48 14.43 -4.77 -3.83
CA PRO A 48 12.98 -4.70 -3.70
C PRO A 48 12.51 -4.95 -2.26
N TYR A 49 13.12 -5.90 -1.57
CA TYR A 49 12.74 -6.27 -0.20
C TYR A 49 12.93 -5.11 0.78
N ARG A 50 14.12 -4.48 0.79
CA ARG A 50 14.38 -3.32 1.66
C ARG A 50 13.50 -2.12 1.31
N ARG A 51 13.27 -1.86 0.01
CA ARG A 51 12.43 -0.75 -0.44
C ARG A 51 10.96 -0.95 -0.09
N GLN A 52 10.45 -2.17 -0.16
CA GLN A 52 9.09 -2.48 0.31
C GLN A 52 8.97 -2.25 1.81
N MET A 53 9.93 -2.69 2.62
CA MET A 53 9.92 -2.48 4.06
C MET A 53 9.95 -0.99 4.43
N ASP A 54 10.79 -0.21 3.76
CA ASP A 54 10.87 1.24 3.95
C ASP A 54 9.54 1.93 3.60
N LEU A 55 8.94 1.54 2.47
CA LEU A 55 7.62 2.02 2.05
C LEU A 55 6.54 1.68 3.08
N VAL A 56 6.50 0.45 3.58
CA VAL A 56 5.57 0.00 4.62
C VAL A 56 5.73 0.81 5.89
N VAL A 57 6.98 1.04 6.34
CA VAL A 57 7.26 1.84 7.53
C VAL A 57 6.82 3.28 7.33
N ALA A 58 7.09 3.88 6.17
CA ALA A 58 6.66 5.23 5.85
C ALA A 58 5.13 5.37 5.83
N LEU A 59 4.43 4.42 5.19
CA LEU A 59 2.97 4.37 5.17
C LEU A 59 2.37 4.20 6.57
N LYS A 60 2.95 3.32 7.39
CA LYS A 60 2.53 3.11 8.79
C LYS A 60 2.73 4.36 9.64
N LYS A 61 3.84 5.07 9.46
CA LYS A 61 4.09 6.36 10.13
C LYS A 61 3.10 7.43 9.71
N ALA A 62 2.70 7.44 8.44
CA ALA A 62 1.73 8.37 7.91
C ALA A 62 0.26 7.96 8.18
N GLY A 63 0.03 6.94 9.01
CA GLY A 63 -1.30 6.57 9.48
C GLY A 63 -2.04 5.56 8.61
N LEU A 64 -1.40 4.98 7.58
CA LEU A 64 -1.98 3.84 6.86
C LEU A 64 -1.69 2.55 7.65
N PRO A 65 -2.70 1.87 8.20
CA PRO A 65 -2.48 0.60 8.86
C PRO A 65 -2.02 -0.44 7.83
N TRP A 66 -0.79 -0.92 7.99
CA TRP A 66 -0.18 -2.01 7.22
C TRP A 66 0.46 -3.03 8.19
N PRO A 67 0.34 -4.36 7.98
CA PRO A 67 -0.15 -5.06 6.79
C PRO A 67 -1.65 -4.88 6.54
N ALA A 68 -2.04 -4.77 5.26
CA ALA A 68 -3.42 -5.06 4.89
C ALA A 68 -3.75 -6.47 5.41
N PRO A 69 -4.90 -6.67 6.08
CA PRO A 69 -5.24 -7.96 6.66
C PRO A 69 -5.08 -9.03 5.59
N SER A 70 -4.18 -9.99 5.82
CA SER A 70 -3.84 -11.00 4.83
C SER A 70 -5.11 -11.77 4.46
N LYS A 71 -5.21 -12.35 3.25
CA LYS A 71 -6.42 -13.08 2.78
C LYS A 71 -6.98 -14.06 3.83
N LYS A 72 -6.15 -14.60 4.74
CA LYS A 72 -6.56 -15.41 5.90
C LYS A 72 -7.42 -14.64 6.92
N GLU A 73 -7.06 -13.42 7.28
CA GLU A 73 -7.80 -12.58 8.23
C GLU A 73 -9.07 -11.98 7.63
N GLN A 74 -9.06 -11.61 6.34
CA GLN A 74 -10.29 -11.21 5.64
C GLN A 74 -11.31 -12.36 5.55
N ARG A 75 -10.85 -13.60 5.34
CA ARG A 75 -11.71 -14.80 5.43
C ARG A 75 -12.22 -15.05 6.84
N ALA A 76 -11.40 -14.80 7.86
CA ALA A 76 -11.81 -14.93 9.27
C ALA A 76 -12.86 -13.88 9.66
N GLN A 77 -12.73 -12.63 9.18
CA GLN A 77 -13.74 -11.59 9.39
C GLN A 77 -15.06 -11.90 8.65
N ARG A 78 -15.02 -12.42 7.42
CA ARG A 78 -16.23 -12.91 6.73
C ARG A 78 -16.95 -14.02 7.52
N LYS A 79 -16.21 -14.98 8.08
CA LYS A 79 -16.80 -16.03 8.94
C LYS A 79 -17.33 -15.52 10.28
N LYS A 80 -16.86 -14.37 10.78
CA LYS A 80 -17.32 -13.81 12.07
C LYS A 80 -18.60 -12.97 11.92
N GLY A 81 -18.95 -12.55 10.70
CA GLY A 81 -20.21 -11.86 10.40
C GLY A 81 -21.40 -12.78 10.10
N GLU A 82 -21.16 -14.08 9.84
CA GLU A 82 -22.18 -15.07 9.51
C GLU A 82 -22.58 -15.90 10.74
N ARG A 83 -22.75 -15.23 11.89
CA ARG A 83 -23.39 -15.80 13.07
C ARG A 83 -24.34 -14.74 13.65
N LYS A 84 -25.47 -14.57 12.98
CA LYS A 84 -26.69 -14.08 13.62
C LYS A 84 -27.85 -14.91 13.11
#